data_AF-V8CLB1-F1
#
_entry.id   AF-V8CLB1-F1
#
_cell.length_a   1.000
_cell.length_b   1.000
_cell.length_c   1.000
_cell.angle_alpha   90.00
_cell.angle_beta   90.00
_cell.angle_gamma   90.00
#
_symmetry.space_group_name_H-M   'P 1'
#
loop_
_entity.id
_entity.type
_entity.pdbx_description
1 polymer ?
#
loop_
_entity_poly.entity_id
_entity_poly.type
_entity_poly.pdbx_seq_one_letter_code
_entity_poly.pdbx_strand_id
1 'polypeptide(L)'
;MKGTTAKVANLPQNPQSSHSPTANPRILEEEKQAESKNQTTQESSSRAAQSGVAIHSPNTQNLESSMDSKETSANAERYPLFYHDLPSKACNDSTAADCHAPKNACNDKQAGSSKLYTFVFFFALFGVLLLFFGYGYPTLPFWGDDWQYLSIYGTMKPGDNGWIPDRILPLLAHAGLGVLCAYVFMPLSGLDFIDAMVYTCAFVLSASTLALCYLLYRLSLLITRHQILALFSTSSFVIIGFCASKASYMPLFLPADLQAEGLGYTLTLTAFYIIPNLLNLALLTLLMRYQFAQILCPSKQYSHACKSLDPTTHALIGIGALALYLSQFSMTSSALILSSYCGISLLFATLAKIWQHKSLSPLALIKSLDFYALCLSLCVGLFLIAVWYGLNGGRGSYCSGYDFGFGISYAIKHLKSFRAGFWVLFIVLALCVLALAFRHRELRGIIAAQIIWLAILMIGYIGIVSSCGAKHYLMSGLLLSVALTACVWLSLLLRFMPRLIAPAVFVVGFGFLHPFQGYDERPRDAYLQYRSYAKAWVAQVIEAESSGLESVSIFVPKEFPHWQWEGWFFPWFAHTLRQFGIIGREIKVEFKPIE
;
A
#
# COMPACT_ATOMS: atom_id res chain seq x y z
N MET A 1 -14.70 75.08 23.16
CA MET A 1 -14.91 73.91 24.02
C MET A 1 -14.40 72.66 23.30
N LYS A 2 -13.84 71.74 24.07
CA LYS A 2 -13.14 70.48 23.71
C LYS A 2 -13.88 69.60 22.66
N GLY A 3 -13.10 68.82 21.90
CA GLY A 3 -13.44 67.40 21.67
C GLY A 3 -13.33 66.84 20.26
N THR A 4 -12.15 66.33 19.91
CA THR A 4 -11.81 65.43 18.78
C THR A 4 -12.41 64.03 18.97
N THR A 5 -12.81 63.30 17.90
CA THR A 5 -12.28 61.97 17.49
C THR A 5 -13.05 61.31 16.33
N ALA A 6 -12.35 60.37 15.68
CA ALA A 6 -12.52 59.90 14.31
C ALA A 6 -13.11 58.47 14.19
N LYS A 7 -13.61 58.18 12.97
CA LYS A 7 -13.66 56.89 12.23
C LYS A 7 -13.37 55.58 12.99
N VAL A 8 -14.28 54.59 12.88
CA VAL A 8 -14.04 53.23 12.31
C VAL A 8 -15.40 52.63 11.87
N ALA A 9 -15.42 51.96 10.70
CA ALA A 9 -16.56 51.27 10.12
C ALA A 9 -16.67 49.81 10.63
N ASN A 10 -17.90 49.37 10.93
CA ASN A 10 -18.22 48.03 11.41
C ASN A 10 -18.33 47.01 10.26
N LEU A 11 -17.66 45.87 10.41
CA LEU A 11 -17.90 44.59 9.72
C LEU A 11 -18.71 43.66 10.66
N PRO A 12 -19.56 42.75 10.13
CA PRO A 12 -20.34 41.85 10.96
C PRO A 12 -19.48 40.72 11.54
N GLN A 13 -19.67 40.46 12.83
CA GLN A 13 -19.06 39.37 13.59
C GLN A 13 -19.70 38.02 13.24
N ASN A 14 -18.84 37.04 12.98
CA ASN A 14 -19.17 35.64 12.75
C ASN A 14 -19.42 34.95 14.12
N PRO A 15 -20.51 34.21 14.35
CA PRO A 15 -20.75 33.57 15.64
C PRO A 15 -19.81 32.37 15.83
N GLN A 16 -18.99 32.42 16.88
CA GLN A 16 -18.20 31.30 17.38
C GLN A 16 -19.15 30.23 17.95
N SER A 17 -19.14 29.02 17.40
CA SER A 17 -19.76 27.86 18.01
C SER A 17 -18.89 27.39 19.19
N SER A 18 -19.46 27.40 20.38
CA SER A 18 -18.90 26.83 21.60
C SER A 18 -18.80 25.30 21.47
N HIS A 19 -17.59 24.77 21.31
CA HIS A 19 -17.32 23.35 21.49
C HIS A 19 -17.31 23.01 22.99
N SER A 20 -18.18 22.09 23.38
CA SER A 20 -18.22 21.48 24.72
C SER A 20 -17.02 20.52 24.89
N PRO A 21 -16.24 20.61 25.99
CA PRO A 21 -15.18 19.67 26.29
C PRO A 21 -15.78 18.52 27.11
N THR A 22 -16.06 17.37 26.49
CA THR A 22 -16.35 16.15 27.25
C THR A 22 -15.89 14.93 26.47
N ALA A 23 -14.60 14.62 26.60
CA ALA A 23 -14.06 13.31 26.26
C ALA A 23 -13.28 12.82 27.48
N ASN A 24 -13.99 12.18 28.41
CA ASN A 24 -13.38 11.38 29.47
C ASN A 24 -13.12 9.95 28.94
N PRO A 25 -12.01 9.30 29.33
CA PRO A 25 -11.52 8.08 28.70
C PRO A 25 -12.14 6.83 29.33
N ARG A 26 -12.96 6.08 28.58
CA ARG A 26 -13.55 4.81 29.05
C ARG A 26 -12.92 3.54 28.46
N ILE A 27 -12.17 3.66 27.37
CA ILE A 27 -11.68 2.48 26.61
C ILE A 27 -10.47 1.81 27.28
N LEU A 28 -9.70 2.53 28.12
CA LEU A 28 -8.54 1.95 28.82
C LEU A 28 -8.90 1.14 30.08
N GLU A 29 -10.11 1.31 30.65
CA GLU A 29 -10.57 0.53 31.80
C GLU A 29 -11.16 -0.83 31.37
N GLU A 30 -11.76 -0.91 30.19
CA GLU A 30 -12.34 -2.14 29.65
C GLU A 30 -11.26 -3.15 29.21
N GLU A 31 -10.12 -2.69 28.66
CA GLU A 31 -8.99 -3.58 28.34
C GLU A 31 -8.30 -4.13 29.61
N LYS A 32 -8.18 -3.33 30.69
CA LYS A 32 -7.62 -3.82 31.96
C LYS A 32 -8.51 -4.82 32.68
N GLN A 33 -9.84 -4.69 32.58
CA GLN A 33 -10.77 -5.67 33.16
C GLN A 33 -10.82 -6.98 32.35
N ALA A 34 -10.60 -6.94 31.04
CA ALA A 34 -10.49 -8.13 30.20
C ALA A 34 -9.18 -8.91 30.46
N GLU A 35 -8.06 -8.23 30.70
CA GLU A 35 -6.78 -8.88 31.09
C GLU A 35 -6.86 -9.50 32.49
N SER A 36 -7.53 -8.85 33.45
CA SER A 36 -7.68 -9.35 34.82
C SER A 36 -8.50 -10.65 34.89
N LYS A 37 -9.53 -10.82 34.04
CA LYS A 37 -10.34 -12.06 33.98
C LYS A 37 -9.64 -13.24 33.32
N ASN A 38 -8.71 -12.99 32.39
CA ASN A 38 -7.95 -14.05 31.73
C ASN A 38 -6.84 -14.63 32.61
N GLN A 39 -6.27 -13.85 33.54
CA GLN A 39 -5.31 -14.36 34.52
C GLN A 39 -5.93 -15.28 35.58
N THR A 40 -7.19 -15.05 35.97
CA THR A 40 -7.84 -15.89 37.00
C THR A 40 -8.27 -17.27 36.49
N THR A 41 -8.36 -17.46 35.17
CA THR A 41 -8.83 -18.72 34.58
C THR A 41 -7.68 -19.69 34.25
N GLN A 42 -6.42 -19.22 34.28
CA GLN A 42 -5.26 -20.02 33.89
C GLN A 42 -4.49 -20.65 35.08
N GLU A 43 -4.84 -20.32 36.34
CA GLU A 43 -4.19 -20.86 37.55
C GLU A 43 -4.90 -22.07 38.20
N SER A 44 -6.04 -22.55 37.69
CA SER A 44 -6.79 -23.64 38.32
C SER A 44 -6.55 -25.05 37.76
N SER A 45 -5.63 -25.24 36.81
CA SER A 45 -5.40 -26.55 36.17
C SER A 45 -3.93 -26.94 36.09
N SER A 46 -3.29 -27.24 37.22
CA SER A 46 -2.17 -28.21 37.27
C SER A 46 -1.81 -28.63 38.70
N ARG A 47 -2.54 -29.61 39.24
CA ARG A 47 -2.06 -30.46 40.33
C ARG A 47 -2.45 -31.91 40.05
N ALA A 48 -1.46 -32.72 39.71
CA ALA A 48 -1.26 -34.12 40.15
C ALA A 48 -0.51 -34.94 39.08
N ALA A 49 0.76 -35.29 39.35
CA ALA A 49 1.26 -36.67 39.32
C ALA A 49 2.78 -36.66 39.63
N GLN A 50 3.14 -37.42 40.67
CA GLN A 50 4.47 -37.62 41.24
C GLN A 50 5.25 -38.75 40.55
N SER A 51 6.55 -38.80 40.89
CA SER A 51 7.43 -39.99 40.97
C SER A 51 8.21 -40.33 39.68
N GLY A 52 9.55 -40.48 39.68
CA GLY A 52 10.56 -40.47 40.75
C GLY A 52 11.98 -40.77 40.21
N VAL A 53 12.98 -40.64 41.11
CA VAL A 53 14.30 -41.34 41.19
C VAL A 53 15.33 -41.05 40.06
N ALA A 54 16.31 -40.15 40.24
CA ALA A 54 17.64 -40.28 40.91
C ALA A 54 18.71 -41.09 40.13
N ILE A 55 19.88 -40.48 39.86
CA ILE A 55 21.26 -40.99 40.13
C ILE A 55 22.40 -40.15 39.45
N HIS A 56 23.34 -39.69 40.28
CA HIS A 56 24.79 -39.40 40.14
C HIS A 56 25.42 -38.40 39.12
N SER A 57 25.90 -37.27 39.70
CA SER A 57 27.33 -36.91 39.95
C SER A 57 28.31 -36.52 38.82
N PRO A 58 29.41 -35.76 39.15
CA PRO A 58 29.84 -34.56 38.42
C PRO A 58 31.30 -34.60 37.87
N ASN A 59 31.86 -33.39 37.60
CA ASN A 59 33.30 -33.03 37.46
C ASN A 59 33.82 -33.09 35.99
N THR A 60 34.72 -32.25 35.45
CA THR A 60 35.78 -31.38 36.02
C THR A 60 36.37 -30.45 34.91
N GLN A 61 36.85 -29.26 35.30
CA GLN A 61 38.10 -28.56 34.92
C GLN A 61 38.45 -28.06 33.48
N ASN A 62 38.72 -26.73 33.43
CA ASN A 62 39.94 -26.02 32.98
C ASN A 62 40.76 -26.53 31.78
N LEU A 63 41.07 -25.65 30.82
CA LEU A 63 42.41 -25.03 30.68
C LEU A 63 42.51 -24.04 29.51
N GLU A 64 43.30 -22.99 29.77
CA GLU A 64 43.80 -21.96 28.85
C GLU A 64 44.94 -22.49 27.96
N SER A 65 45.11 -21.88 26.77
CA SER A 65 46.42 -21.51 26.18
C SER A 65 46.15 -20.67 24.92
N SER A 66 46.53 -19.38 24.85
CA SER A 66 47.89 -18.87 24.59
C SER A 66 48.48 -19.33 23.25
N MET A 67 48.56 -18.42 22.26
CA MET A 67 49.83 -18.01 21.66
C MET A 67 49.67 -16.90 20.60
N ASP A 68 50.44 -15.84 20.81
CA ASP A 68 50.76 -14.73 19.92
C ASP A 68 51.51 -15.14 18.64
N SER A 69 51.36 -14.34 17.58
CA SER A 69 52.49 -13.92 16.73
C SER A 69 52.15 -12.69 15.86
N LYS A 70 52.68 -11.52 16.26
CA LYS A 70 53.51 -10.55 15.50
C LYS A 70 53.37 -10.54 13.97
N GLU A 71 53.00 -9.45 13.29
CA GLU A 71 53.62 -8.09 13.13
C GLU A 71 54.11 -7.89 11.68
N THR A 72 54.17 -6.62 11.27
CA THR A 72 54.73 -6.04 10.03
C THR A 72 53.86 -6.09 8.77
N SER A 73 53.73 -5.05 7.95
CA SER A 73 54.16 -3.65 8.00
C SER A 73 53.45 -2.89 6.87
N ALA A 74 53.41 -1.57 6.98
CA ALA A 74 52.88 -0.63 6.00
C ALA A 74 53.49 -0.77 4.60
N ASN A 75 52.70 -0.50 3.56
CA ASN A 75 53.18 0.34 2.48
C ASN A 75 52.05 1.07 1.76
N ALA A 76 52.23 2.38 1.68
CA ALA A 76 51.44 3.32 0.93
C ALA A 76 52.06 3.48 -0.45
N GLU A 77 51.29 3.37 -1.53
CA GLU A 77 51.66 3.95 -2.81
C GLU A 77 50.49 4.73 -3.39
N ARG A 78 50.74 6.03 -3.54
CA ARG A 78 50.00 7.00 -4.35
C ARG A 78 50.58 7.00 -5.77
N TYR A 79 49.72 7.48 -6.68
CA TYR A 79 49.97 8.20 -7.96
C TYR A 79 49.84 7.39 -9.28
N PRO A 80 49.57 8.06 -10.44
CA PRO A 80 49.09 9.44 -10.65
C PRO A 80 47.90 9.62 -11.62
N LEU A 81 47.41 10.87 -11.60
CA LEU A 81 46.55 11.57 -12.55
C LEU A 81 47.15 11.70 -13.98
N PHE A 82 46.24 11.75 -14.97
CA PHE A 82 46.17 12.57 -16.21
C PHE A 82 47.43 12.97 -17.00
N TYR A 83 47.42 12.64 -18.30
CA TYR A 83 47.41 13.51 -19.51
C TYR A 83 48.26 12.91 -20.64
N HIS A 84 47.66 12.63 -21.80
CA HIS A 84 48.23 12.95 -23.11
C HIS A 84 47.11 13.05 -24.15
N ASP A 85 47.23 14.11 -24.93
CA ASP A 85 46.29 14.67 -25.88
C ASP A 85 46.62 14.22 -27.32
N LEU A 86 45.57 14.14 -28.17
CA LEU A 86 45.52 14.34 -29.65
C LEU A 86 46.10 13.26 -30.62
N PRO A 87 45.79 13.30 -31.94
CA PRO A 87 44.50 13.55 -32.63
C PRO A 87 44.25 12.64 -33.87
N SER A 88 43.16 12.91 -34.61
CA SER A 88 42.81 12.45 -35.98
C SER A 88 42.18 11.05 -36.09
N LYS A 89 41.25 10.73 -37.00
CA LYS A 89 40.93 11.29 -38.31
C LYS A 89 39.52 10.81 -38.71
N ALA A 90 38.76 11.67 -39.37
CA ALA A 90 37.51 11.32 -40.03
C ALA A 90 37.77 10.39 -41.23
N CYS A 91 36.92 9.38 -41.41
CA CYS A 91 36.65 8.78 -42.72
C CYS A 91 35.15 8.48 -42.81
N ASN A 92 34.48 9.30 -43.61
CA ASN A 92 33.24 8.94 -44.27
C ASN A 92 33.60 7.91 -45.34
N ASP A 93 32.89 6.77 -45.37
CA ASP A 93 32.64 6.09 -46.63
C ASP A 93 31.19 5.63 -46.67
N SER A 94 30.47 6.32 -47.55
CA SER A 94 29.18 5.97 -48.10
C SER A 94 29.33 4.78 -49.03
N THR A 95 28.59 3.70 -48.78
CA THR A 95 28.22 2.78 -49.85
C THR A 95 26.79 2.33 -49.61
N ALA A 96 25.89 2.93 -50.39
CA ALA A 96 24.53 2.44 -50.58
C ALA A 96 24.61 1.09 -51.29
N ALA A 97 24.04 0.06 -50.69
CA ALA A 97 23.74 -1.20 -51.35
C ALA A 97 22.25 -1.47 -51.16
N ASP A 98 21.54 -1.50 -52.29
CA ASP A 98 20.12 -1.70 -52.40
C ASP A 98 19.66 -3.08 -51.90
N CYS A 99 18.65 -3.01 -51.05
CA CYS A 99 17.43 -3.81 -50.97
C CYS A 99 17.31 -5.05 -51.87
N HIS A 100 17.26 -6.23 -51.26
CA HIS A 100 16.15 -7.21 -51.41
C HIS A 100 16.22 -8.25 -50.29
N ALA A 101 15.49 -8.02 -49.19
CA ALA A 101 15.21 -9.04 -48.17
C ALA A 101 13.75 -9.50 -48.31
N PRO A 102 13.46 -10.81 -48.25
CA PRO A 102 12.11 -11.32 -48.45
C PRO A 102 11.21 -10.92 -47.29
N LYS A 103 9.99 -10.44 -47.63
CA LYS A 103 8.93 -10.10 -46.67
C LYS A 103 8.60 -11.33 -45.81
N ASN A 104 8.98 -11.28 -44.53
CA ASN A 104 8.62 -12.24 -43.50
C ASN A 104 7.11 -12.21 -43.19
N ALA A 105 6.30 -12.89 -44.01
CA ALA A 105 4.88 -13.13 -43.72
C ALA A 105 4.64 -14.08 -42.53
N CYS A 106 5.70 -14.65 -41.93
CA CYS A 106 5.63 -15.58 -40.81
C CYS A 106 5.63 -14.91 -39.42
N ASN A 107 6.02 -13.64 -39.30
CA ASN A 107 6.13 -12.96 -37.99
C ASN A 107 4.81 -12.32 -37.50
N ASP A 108 3.88 -12.00 -38.40
CA ASP A 108 2.62 -11.33 -38.02
C ASP A 108 1.63 -12.27 -37.30
N LYS A 109 1.62 -13.56 -37.65
CA LYS A 109 0.79 -14.57 -36.95
C LYS A 109 1.25 -14.80 -35.51
N GLN A 110 2.57 -14.77 -35.27
CA GLN A 110 3.14 -14.97 -33.92
C GLN A 110 2.93 -13.74 -33.02
N ALA A 111 2.98 -12.53 -33.60
CA ALA A 111 2.66 -11.30 -32.88
C ALA A 111 1.17 -11.24 -32.46
N GLY A 112 0.25 -11.68 -33.33
CA GLY A 112 -1.19 -11.75 -33.04
C GLY A 112 -1.54 -12.76 -31.95
N SER A 113 -0.99 -13.97 -32.02
CA SER A 113 -1.16 -15.00 -30.99
C SER A 113 -0.63 -14.56 -29.63
N SER A 114 0.44 -13.75 -29.60
CA SER A 114 1.06 -13.29 -28.36
C SER A 114 0.20 -12.33 -27.53
N LYS A 115 -0.56 -11.48 -28.22
CA LYS A 115 -1.46 -10.51 -27.59
C LYS A 115 -2.71 -11.20 -27.03
N LEU A 116 -3.19 -12.25 -27.69
CA LEU A 116 -4.39 -12.97 -27.29
C LEU A 116 -4.23 -13.66 -25.93
N TYR A 117 -3.17 -14.45 -25.71
CA TYR A 117 -3.01 -15.13 -24.41
C TYR A 117 -2.77 -14.15 -23.26
N THR A 118 -2.09 -13.02 -23.52
CA THR A 118 -1.88 -11.98 -22.51
C THR A 118 -3.23 -11.38 -22.10
N PHE A 119 -4.08 -11.09 -23.08
CA PHE A 119 -5.44 -10.62 -22.83
C PHE A 119 -6.27 -11.63 -22.05
N VAL A 120 -6.29 -12.90 -22.48
CA VAL A 120 -7.00 -13.99 -21.79
C VAL A 120 -6.52 -14.14 -20.36
N PHE A 121 -5.21 -14.05 -20.10
CA PHE A 121 -4.64 -14.12 -18.75
C PHE A 121 -5.19 -13.01 -17.85
N PHE A 122 -5.13 -11.74 -18.29
CA PHE A 122 -5.61 -10.62 -17.48
C PHE A 122 -7.14 -10.62 -17.33
N PHE A 123 -7.88 -11.07 -18.34
CA PHE A 123 -9.34 -11.24 -18.23
C PHE A 123 -9.70 -12.31 -17.21
N ALA A 124 -9.04 -13.47 -17.25
CA ALA A 124 -9.24 -14.53 -16.26
C ALA A 124 -8.83 -14.07 -14.85
N LEU A 125 -7.69 -13.39 -14.72
CA LEU A 125 -7.24 -12.82 -13.45
C LEU A 125 -8.25 -11.82 -12.89
N PHE A 126 -8.81 -10.95 -13.73
CA PHE A 126 -9.88 -10.03 -13.32
C PHE A 126 -11.10 -10.79 -12.80
N GLY A 127 -11.54 -11.85 -13.50
CA GLY A 127 -12.64 -12.70 -13.04
C GLY A 127 -12.37 -13.36 -11.69
N VAL A 128 -11.16 -13.88 -11.47
CA VAL A 128 -10.75 -14.46 -10.18
C VAL A 128 -10.76 -13.41 -9.06
N LEU A 129 -10.21 -12.22 -9.33
CA LEU A 129 -10.21 -11.11 -8.37
C LEU A 129 -11.65 -10.65 -8.06
N LEU A 130 -12.52 -10.60 -9.06
CA LEU A 130 -13.91 -10.20 -8.89
C LEU A 130 -14.69 -11.21 -8.05
N LEU A 131 -14.47 -12.51 -8.27
CA LEU A 131 -15.01 -13.57 -7.43
C LEU A 131 -14.45 -13.49 -6.00
N PHE A 132 -13.15 -13.23 -5.86
CA PHE A 132 -12.54 -13.08 -4.55
C PHE A 132 -13.12 -11.90 -3.77
N PHE A 133 -13.13 -10.69 -4.33
CA PHE A 133 -13.63 -9.49 -3.63
C PHE A 133 -15.16 -9.38 -3.60
N GLY A 134 -15.89 -10.07 -4.46
CA GLY A 134 -17.36 -10.01 -4.52
C GLY A 134 -18.06 -11.15 -3.80
N TYR A 135 -17.46 -12.34 -3.78
CA TYR A 135 -18.06 -13.54 -3.19
C TYR A 135 -17.25 -14.10 -2.01
N GLY A 136 -15.93 -14.22 -2.15
CA GLY A 136 -15.08 -14.79 -1.10
C GLY A 136 -14.94 -13.85 0.11
N TYR A 137 -14.61 -12.59 -0.16
CA TYR A 137 -14.38 -11.55 0.84
C TYR A 137 -14.99 -10.20 0.44
N PRO A 138 -16.33 -10.12 0.42
CA PRO A 138 -17.07 -8.89 0.14
C PRO A 138 -16.84 -7.80 1.19
N THR A 139 -16.87 -6.54 0.73
CA THR A 139 -16.86 -5.33 1.55
C THR A 139 -18.23 -4.65 1.46
N LEU A 140 -18.77 -4.15 2.57
CA LEU A 140 -20.05 -3.44 2.62
C LEU A 140 -19.98 -2.21 3.56
N PRO A 141 -20.89 -1.24 3.44
CA PRO A 141 -20.97 -0.15 4.40
C PRO A 141 -21.65 -0.64 5.68
N PHE A 142 -20.93 -0.63 6.81
CA PHE A 142 -21.47 -1.05 8.10
C PHE A 142 -21.10 -0.08 9.23
N TRP A 143 -19.88 0.42 9.24
CA TRP A 143 -19.37 1.25 10.32
C TRP A 143 -19.82 2.70 10.17
N GLY A 144 -19.80 3.49 11.25
CA GLY A 144 -20.22 4.88 11.18
C GLY A 144 -19.40 5.70 10.18
N ASP A 145 -18.08 5.44 10.11
CA ASP A 145 -17.16 6.09 9.16
C ASP A 145 -17.55 5.76 7.70
N ASP A 146 -18.05 4.55 7.44
CA ASP A 146 -18.44 4.13 6.09
C ASP A 146 -19.58 5.02 5.59
N TRP A 147 -20.61 5.23 6.43
CA TRP A 147 -21.76 6.07 6.09
C TRP A 147 -21.39 7.54 6.02
N GLN A 148 -20.60 8.03 6.98
CA GLN A 148 -20.16 9.42 6.98
C GLN A 148 -19.37 9.78 5.71
N TYR A 149 -18.37 8.99 5.33
CA TYR A 149 -17.49 9.35 4.23
C TYR A 149 -18.05 9.03 2.85
N LEU A 150 -19.10 8.22 2.75
CA LEU A 150 -19.83 8.00 1.50
C LEU A 150 -20.45 9.29 0.95
N SER A 151 -20.94 10.17 1.83
CA SER A 151 -21.62 11.41 1.45
C SER A 151 -20.73 12.65 1.47
N ILE A 152 -19.60 12.64 2.18
CA ILE A 152 -18.68 13.77 2.24
C ILE A 152 -17.83 13.84 0.97
N TYR A 153 -18.11 14.82 0.11
CA TYR A 153 -17.21 15.19 -0.99
C TYR A 153 -15.98 15.90 -0.41
N GLY A 154 -14.86 15.18 -0.31
CA GLY A 154 -13.59 15.74 0.12
C GLY A 154 -13.10 16.89 -0.78
N THR A 155 -12.30 17.79 -0.23
CA THR A 155 -11.66 18.86 -1.00
C THR A 155 -10.31 18.41 -1.58
N MET A 156 -9.95 18.95 -2.75
CA MET A 156 -8.60 18.76 -3.33
C MET A 156 -7.50 19.55 -2.60
N LYS A 157 -7.86 20.36 -1.61
CA LYS A 157 -6.93 21.06 -0.71
C LYS A 157 -6.92 20.32 0.64
N PRO A 158 -5.75 20.13 1.29
CA PRO A 158 -5.70 19.66 2.67
C PRO A 158 -6.47 20.61 3.58
N GLY A 159 -7.18 20.05 4.56
CA GLY A 159 -7.98 20.83 5.49
C GLY A 159 -7.10 21.58 6.50
N ASP A 160 -7.49 22.79 6.88
CA ASP A 160 -6.83 23.50 7.97
C ASP A 160 -7.47 23.03 9.30
N ASN A 161 -6.67 22.50 10.25
CA ASN A 161 -7.10 22.04 11.58
C ASN A 161 -8.20 20.95 11.63
N GLY A 162 -8.37 20.15 10.57
CA GLY A 162 -9.31 19.02 10.55
C GLY A 162 -8.85 17.82 11.39
N TRP A 163 -9.73 16.83 11.59
CA TRP A 163 -9.36 15.55 12.25
C TRP A 163 -8.29 14.78 11.47
N ILE A 164 -8.44 14.72 10.14
CA ILE A 164 -7.56 13.98 9.21
C ILE A 164 -7.22 14.85 7.97
N PRO A 165 -6.52 15.99 8.16
CA PRO A 165 -6.40 17.03 7.15
C PRO A 165 -5.60 16.61 5.91
N ASP A 166 -4.74 15.60 6.03
CA ASP A 166 -3.85 15.09 4.99
C ASP A 166 -4.47 13.98 4.11
N ARG A 167 -5.70 13.53 4.42
CA ARG A 167 -6.32 12.35 3.80
C ARG A 167 -7.27 12.67 2.66
N ILE A 168 -6.73 13.20 1.57
CA ILE A 168 -7.52 13.56 0.40
C ILE A 168 -7.98 12.32 -0.36
N LEU A 169 -7.06 11.41 -0.70
CA LEU A 169 -7.39 10.23 -1.50
C LEU A 169 -8.43 9.32 -0.82
N PRO A 170 -8.34 8.99 0.49
CA PRO A 170 -9.36 8.16 1.15
C PRO A 170 -10.77 8.74 1.08
N LEU A 171 -10.92 10.06 1.26
CA LEU A 171 -12.21 10.74 1.19
C LEU A 171 -12.78 10.72 -0.23
N LEU A 172 -11.94 11.02 -1.24
CA LEU A 172 -12.34 10.95 -2.64
C LEU A 172 -12.68 9.53 -3.08
N ALA A 173 -11.93 8.53 -2.62
CA ALA A 173 -12.17 7.12 -2.92
C ALA A 173 -13.51 6.66 -2.33
N HIS A 174 -13.81 7.02 -1.08
CA HIS A 174 -15.11 6.72 -0.47
C HIS A 174 -16.29 7.34 -1.22
N ALA A 175 -16.27 8.66 -1.41
CA ALA A 175 -17.32 9.36 -2.13
C ALA A 175 -17.47 8.84 -3.56
N GLY A 176 -16.34 8.55 -4.23
CA GLY A 176 -16.31 7.95 -5.56
C GLY A 176 -16.96 6.57 -5.61
N LEU A 177 -16.75 5.71 -4.61
CA LEU A 177 -17.44 4.42 -4.48
C LEU A 177 -18.95 4.62 -4.29
N GLY A 178 -19.36 5.60 -3.49
CA GLY A 178 -20.75 6.03 -3.35
C GLY A 178 -21.42 6.42 -4.66
N VAL A 179 -20.79 7.34 -5.40
CA VAL A 179 -21.27 7.83 -6.70
C VAL A 179 -21.33 6.70 -7.73
N LEU A 180 -20.28 5.87 -7.83
CA LEU A 180 -20.28 4.72 -8.75
C LEU A 180 -21.38 3.72 -8.40
N CYS A 181 -21.58 3.43 -7.12
CA CYS A 181 -22.64 2.55 -6.66
C CYS A 181 -24.02 3.08 -7.08
N ALA A 182 -24.35 4.30 -6.66
CA ALA A 182 -25.69 4.86 -6.83
C ALA A 182 -26.05 5.16 -8.29
N TYR A 183 -25.09 5.68 -9.08
CA TYR A 183 -25.37 6.20 -10.42
C TYR A 183 -24.93 5.29 -11.57
N VAL A 184 -24.15 4.24 -11.29
CA VAL A 184 -23.70 3.28 -12.32
C VAL A 184 -24.19 1.88 -12.00
N PHE A 185 -23.84 1.34 -10.83
CA PHE A 185 -24.12 -0.07 -10.56
C PHE A 185 -25.56 -0.35 -10.17
N MET A 186 -26.20 0.49 -9.34
CA MET A 186 -27.62 0.32 -9.01
C MET A 186 -28.52 0.34 -10.26
N PRO A 187 -28.44 1.34 -11.17
CA PRO A 187 -29.31 1.38 -12.35
C PRO A 187 -29.04 0.25 -13.34
N LEU A 188 -27.79 -0.20 -13.48
CA LEU A 188 -27.43 -1.28 -14.42
C LEU A 188 -27.78 -2.68 -13.91
N SER A 189 -27.75 -2.90 -12.60
CA SER A 189 -27.93 -4.23 -12.01
C SER A 189 -29.33 -4.45 -11.42
N GLY A 190 -30.06 -3.39 -11.10
CA GLY A 190 -31.33 -3.48 -10.36
C GLY A 190 -31.17 -3.95 -8.90
N LEU A 191 -29.93 -3.98 -8.39
CA LEU A 191 -29.64 -4.33 -6.99
C LEU A 191 -30.00 -3.18 -6.05
N ASP A 192 -30.32 -3.53 -4.80
CA ASP A 192 -30.41 -2.51 -3.74
C ASP A 192 -29.04 -1.90 -3.43
N PHE A 193 -29.07 -0.80 -2.67
CA PHE A 193 -27.87 -0.01 -2.38
C PHE A 193 -26.74 -0.81 -1.73
N ILE A 194 -27.05 -1.72 -0.80
CA ILE A 194 -26.03 -2.49 -0.09
C ILE A 194 -25.38 -3.49 -1.03
N ASP A 195 -26.17 -4.21 -1.82
CA ASP A 195 -25.68 -5.21 -2.77
C ASP A 195 -24.92 -4.57 -3.94
N ALA A 196 -25.41 -3.45 -4.45
CA ALA A 196 -24.70 -2.65 -5.44
C ALA A 196 -23.37 -2.12 -4.89
N MET A 197 -23.30 -1.74 -3.61
CA MET A 197 -22.05 -1.29 -2.98
C MET A 197 -21.03 -2.41 -2.90
N VAL A 198 -21.45 -3.62 -2.51
CA VAL A 198 -20.59 -4.81 -2.50
C VAL A 198 -20.00 -5.05 -3.88
N TYR A 199 -20.84 -5.03 -4.92
CA TYR A 199 -20.40 -5.22 -6.29
C TYR A 199 -19.47 -4.10 -6.77
N THR A 200 -19.78 -2.84 -6.43
CA THR A 200 -18.94 -1.68 -6.75
C THR A 200 -17.54 -1.81 -6.16
N CYS A 201 -17.45 -2.18 -4.87
CA CYS A 201 -16.17 -2.40 -4.20
C CYS A 201 -15.38 -3.53 -4.85
N ALA A 202 -16.05 -4.66 -5.13
CA ALA A 202 -15.43 -5.80 -5.78
C ALA A 202 -14.86 -5.43 -7.16
N PHE A 203 -15.63 -4.70 -7.96
CA PHE A 203 -15.21 -4.22 -9.27
C PHE A 203 -13.99 -3.29 -9.17
N VAL A 204 -14.05 -2.26 -8.32
CA VAL A 204 -12.98 -1.27 -8.17
C VAL A 204 -11.69 -1.90 -7.62
N LEU A 205 -11.79 -2.78 -6.62
CA LEU A 205 -10.63 -3.48 -6.07
C LEU A 205 -10.01 -4.44 -7.09
N SER A 206 -10.84 -5.15 -7.85
CA SER A 206 -10.38 -6.03 -8.93
C SER A 206 -9.67 -5.25 -10.02
N ALA A 207 -10.25 -4.14 -10.48
CA ALA A 207 -9.66 -3.28 -11.50
C ALA A 207 -8.34 -2.65 -11.02
N SER A 208 -8.30 -2.16 -9.78
CA SER A 208 -7.11 -1.54 -9.19
C SER A 208 -5.97 -2.55 -9.00
N THR A 209 -6.29 -3.75 -8.49
CA THR A 209 -5.31 -4.83 -8.32
C THR A 209 -4.83 -5.35 -9.67
N LEU A 210 -5.71 -5.47 -10.66
CA LEU A 210 -5.36 -5.83 -12.04
C LEU A 210 -4.42 -4.80 -12.67
N ALA A 211 -4.69 -3.50 -12.47
CA ALA A 211 -3.84 -2.43 -12.96
C ALA A 211 -2.42 -2.54 -12.37
N LEU A 212 -2.28 -2.77 -11.06
CA LEU A 212 -0.98 -3.05 -10.44
C LEU A 212 -0.31 -4.29 -11.04
N CYS A 213 -1.04 -5.39 -11.19
CA CYS A 213 -0.51 -6.63 -11.79
C CYS A 213 -0.04 -6.41 -13.24
N TYR A 214 -0.78 -5.62 -14.03
CA TYR A 214 -0.41 -5.27 -15.38
C TYR A 214 0.85 -4.39 -15.42
N LEU A 215 0.97 -3.40 -14.53
CA LEU A 215 2.19 -2.59 -14.41
C LEU A 215 3.40 -3.45 -14.03
N LEU A 216 3.22 -4.38 -13.09
CA LEU A 216 4.26 -5.35 -12.72
C LEU A 216 4.64 -6.23 -13.91
N TYR A 217 3.66 -6.73 -14.67
CA TYR A 217 3.92 -7.47 -15.91
C TYR A 217 4.74 -6.63 -16.91
N ARG A 218 4.42 -5.35 -17.10
CA ARG A 218 5.16 -4.45 -18.00
C ARG A 218 6.59 -4.19 -17.51
N LEU A 219 6.81 -4.12 -16.20
CA LEU A 219 8.14 -4.06 -15.60
C LEU A 219 8.90 -5.37 -15.78
N SER A 220 8.30 -6.51 -15.44
CA SER A 220 8.89 -7.83 -15.61
C SER A 220 9.20 -8.14 -17.08
N LEU A 221 8.36 -7.70 -18.02
CA LEU A 221 8.60 -7.84 -19.46
C LEU A 221 9.81 -7.02 -19.92
N LEU A 222 9.99 -5.81 -19.39
CA LEU A 222 11.18 -5.00 -19.65
C LEU A 222 12.46 -5.68 -19.13
N ILE A 223 12.40 -6.28 -17.94
CA ILE A 223 13.53 -6.95 -17.31
C ILE A 223 13.87 -8.25 -18.05
N THR A 224 12.90 -9.17 -18.17
CA THR A 224 13.08 -10.53 -18.69
C THR A 224 13.17 -10.59 -20.22
N ARG A 225 12.61 -9.59 -20.92
CA ARG A 225 12.43 -9.60 -22.40
C ARG A 225 11.65 -10.81 -22.92
N HIS A 226 10.90 -11.50 -22.06
CA HIS A 226 10.16 -12.69 -22.41
C HIS A 226 8.77 -12.69 -21.78
N GLN A 227 7.73 -12.76 -22.60
CA GLN A 227 6.34 -12.62 -22.15
C GLN A 227 5.93 -13.68 -21.11
N ILE A 228 6.26 -14.95 -21.35
CA ILE A 228 5.91 -16.04 -20.42
C ILE A 228 6.60 -15.87 -19.05
N LEU A 229 7.87 -15.42 -19.04
CA LEU A 229 8.60 -15.23 -17.78
C LEU A 229 8.07 -14.02 -17.01
N ALA A 230 7.63 -12.99 -17.74
CA ALA A 230 6.96 -11.84 -17.15
C ALA A 230 5.61 -12.23 -16.54
N LEU A 231 4.77 -12.99 -17.26
CA LEU A 231 3.50 -13.50 -16.74
C LEU A 231 3.71 -14.42 -15.53
N PHE A 232 4.75 -15.23 -15.54
CA PHE A 232 5.14 -16.07 -14.41
C PHE A 232 5.48 -15.23 -13.17
N SER A 233 6.28 -14.17 -13.33
CA SER A 233 6.59 -13.24 -12.24
C SER A 233 5.33 -12.53 -11.71
N THR A 234 4.41 -12.12 -12.59
CA THR A 234 3.14 -11.51 -12.20
C THR A 234 2.24 -12.51 -11.47
N SER A 235 2.18 -13.76 -11.94
CA SER A 235 1.43 -14.83 -11.27
C SER A 235 1.98 -15.12 -9.88
N SER A 236 3.30 -15.05 -9.72
CA SER A 236 3.96 -15.21 -8.41
C SER A 236 3.52 -14.12 -7.43
N PHE A 237 3.36 -12.87 -7.87
CA PHE A 237 2.83 -11.79 -7.03
C PHE A 237 1.41 -12.08 -6.53
N VAL A 238 0.54 -12.56 -7.44
CA VAL A 238 -0.84 -12.92 -7.11
C VAL A 238 -0.87 -14.09 -6.11
N ILE A 239 -0.08 -15.14 -6.35
CA ILE A 239 0.03 -16.30 -5.46
C ILE A 239 0.54 -15.87 -4.08
N ILE A 240 1.60 -15.05 -4.00
CA ILE A 240 2.13 -14.51 -2.74
C ILE A 240 1.03 -13.73 -2.02
N GLY A 241 0.28 -12.87 -2.72
CA GLY A 241 -0.81 -12.09 -2.15
C GLY A 241 -1.92 -12.93 -1.50
N PHE A 242 -2.19 -14.12 -2.04
CA PHE A 242 -3.21 -15.05 -1.55
C PHE A 242 -2.70 -16.21 -0.69
N CYS A 243 -1.39 -16.42 -0.57
CA CYS A 243 -0.87 -17.64 0.06
C CYS A 243 0.26 -17.40 1.06
N ALA A 244 0.86 -16.22 1.08
CA ALA A 244 2.02 -15.97 1.95
C ALA A 244 1.64 -15.82 3.44
N SER A 245 0.45 -15.30 3.72
CA SER A 245 -0.10 -15.24 5.08
C SER A 245 -0.44 -16.64 5.61
N LYS A 246 -0.29 -16.86 6.91
CA LYS A 246 -0.82 -18.04 7.60
C LYS A 246 -2.35 -18.04 7.56
N ALA A 247 -2.96 -19.20 7.75
CA ALA A 247 -4.42 -19.38 7.71
C ALA A 247 -5.16 -18.47 8.70
N SER A 248 -4.56 -18.23 9.87
CA SER A 248 -5.08 -17.37 10.94
C SER A 248 -4.98 -15.87 10.66
N TYR A 249 -4.61 -15.47 9.44
CA TYR A 249 -4.49 -14.07 9.00
C TYR A 249 -5.14 -13.89 7.65
N MET A 250 -5.64 -12.70 7.36
CA MET A 250 -6.25 -12.43 6.07
C MET A 250 -5.23 -12.40 4.92
N PRO A 251 -5.69 -12.62 3.67
CA PRO A 251 -4.90 -12.38 2.47
C PRO A 251 -4.32 -10.97 2.44
N LEU A 252 -3.13 -10.80 1.86
CA LEU A 252 -2.45 -9.50 1.73
C LEU A 252 -3.26 -8.49 0.93
N PHE A 253 -4.04 -8.95 -0.03
CA PHE A 253 -4.92 -8.10 -0.84
C PHE A 253 -6.17 -7.62 -0.09
N LEU A 254 -6.48 -8.18 1.08
CA LEU A 254 -7.55 -7.73 1.97
C LEU A 254 -7.14 -7.88 3.44
N PRO A 255 -6.18 -7.08 3.92
CA PRO A 255 -5.54 -7.27 5.21
C PRO A 255 -6.45 -6.76 6.34
N ALA A 256 -7.44 -7.55 6.76
CA ALA A 256 -8.26 -7.23 7.92
C ALA A 256 -7.78 -7.95 9.18
N ASP A 257 -8.00 -7.34 10.33
CA ASP A 257 -7.80 -8.01 11.62
C ASP A 257 -8.97 -8.98 11.85
N LEU A 258 -8.66 -10.26 12.05
CA LEU A 258 -9.65 -11.31 12.33
C LEU A 258 -10.26 -11.17 13.73
N GLN A 259 -9.54 -10.56 14.68
CA GLN A 259 -9.96 -10.42 16.07
C GLN A 259 -10.62 -9.07 16.37
N ALA A 260 -10.44 -8.06 15.51
CA ALA A 260 -11.11 -6.77 15.67
C ALA A 260 -12.51 -6.80 15.01
N GLU A 261 -13.49 -7.27 15.77
CA GLU A 261 -14.93 -6.93 15.69
C GLU A 261 -15.44 -6.40 14.33
N GLY A 262 -15.62 -7.28 13.33
CA GLY A 262 -16.34 -6.92 12.09
C GLY A 262 -15.65 -5.92 11.16
N LEU A 263 -14.50 -5.35 11.51
CA LEU A 263 -13.80 -4.32 10.72
C LEU A 263 -13.40 -4.80 9.32
N GLY A 264 -13.28 -6.11 9.14
CA GLY A 264 -12.92 -6.65 7.85
C GLY A 264 -13.96 -6.44 6.74
N TYR A 265 -15.23 -6.21 7.09
CA TYR A 265 -16.28 -5.95 6.13
C TYR A 265 -16.44 -4.46 5.82
N THR A 266 -15.61 -3.59 6.40
CA THR A 266 -15.81 -2.14 6.34
C THR A 266 -15.29 -1.53 5.06
N LEU A 267 -16.11 -0.63 4.51
CA LEU A 267 -15.76 0.18 3.35
C LEU A 267 -14.52 1.05 3.62
N THR A 268 -14.38 1.51 4.86
CA THR A 268 -13.25 2.32 5.33
C THR A 268 -11.92 1.62 5.13
N LEU A 269 -11.83 0.31 5.38
CA LEU A 269 -10.60 -0.43 5.11
C LEU A 269 -10.18 -0.34 3.63
N THR A 270 -11.16 -0.45 2.74
CA THR A 270 -10.95 -0.40 1.28
C THR A 270 -10.45 0.96 0.83
N ALA A 271 -11.16 2.03 1.20
CA ALA A 271 -10.85 3.39 0.77
C ALA A 271 -9.61 3.98 1.46
N PHE A 272 -9.40 3.69 2.74
CA PHE A 272 -8.26 4.25 3.48
C PHE A 272 -6.98 3.44 3.31
N TYR A 273 -7.02 2.11 3.19
CA TYR A 273 -5.78 1.33 3.26
C TYR A 273 -5.47 0.61 1.95
N ILE A 274 -6.45 -0.03 1.33
CA ILE A 274 -6.20 -0.89 0.16
C ILE A 274 -5.96 -0.04 -1.09
N ILE A 275 -6.88 0.85 -1.45
CA ILE A 275 -6.75 1.71 -2.63
C ILE A 275 -5.47 2.58 -2.54
N PRO A 276 -5.16 3.23 -1.40
CA PRO A 276 -3.90 3.96 -1.23
C PRO A 276 -2.63 3.12 -1.38
N ASN A 277 -2.60 1.89 -0.83
CA ASN A 277 -1.46 0.98 -1.02
C ASN A 277 -1.30 0.61 -2.49
N LEU A 278 -2.39 0.26 -3.18
CA LEU A 278 -2.37 -0.12 -4.59
C LEU A 278 -1.86 1.03 -5.47
N LEU A 279 -2.33 2.27 -5.24
CA LEU A 279 -1.87 3.45 -5.99
C LEU A 279 -0.37 3.71 -5.77
N ASN A 280 0.09 3.70 -4.52
CA ASN A 280 1.50 3.94 -4.20
C ASN A 280 2.41 2.85 -4.79
N LEU A 281 2.00 1.58 -4.75
CA LEU A 281 2.72 0.47 -5.38
C LEU A 281 2.71 0.55 -6.91
N ALA A 282 1.61 1.00 -7.51
CA ALA A 282 1.51 1.21 -8.97
C ALA A 282 2.51 2.27 -9.44
N LEU A 283 2.55 3.41 -8.75
CA LEU A 283 3.52 4.49 -9.02
C LEU A 283 4.97 4.04 -8.76
N LEU A 284 5.21 3.30 -7.68
CA LEU A 284 6.52 2.69 -7.40
C LEU A 284 6.97 1.79 -8.55
N THR A 285 6.07 0.93 -9.04
CA THR A 285 6.34 0.03 -10.16
C THR A 285 6.69 0.79 -11.44
N LEU A 286 6.00 1.91 -11.70
CA LEU A 286 6.30 2.80 -12.83
C LEU A 286 7.68 3.45 -12.70
N LEU A 287 8.05 3.93 -11.50
CA LEU A 287 9.38 4.50 -11.25
C LEU A 287 10.49 3.44 -11.39
N MET A 288 10.30 2.25 -10.81
CA MET A 288 11.20 1.11 -10.98
C MET A 288 11.36 0.77 -12.47
N ARG A 289 10.27 0.76 -13.24
CA ARG A 289 10.30 0.52 -14.69
C ARG A 289 11.12 1.57 -15.42
N TYR A 290 10.97 2.84 -15.08
CA TYR A 290 11.77 3.90 -15.66
C TYR A 290 13.26 3.71 -15.36
N GLN A 291 13.61 3.43 -14.09
CA GLN A 291 15.00 3.21 -13.67
C GLN A 291 15.63 1.98 -14.34
N PHE A 292 14.91 0.85 -14.42
CA PHE A 292 15.38 -0.34 -15.13
C PHE A 292 15.49 -0.10 -16.64
N ALA A 293 14.65 0.73 -17.24
CA ALA A 293 14.75 1.04 -18.66
C ALA A 293 16.06 1.78 -18.99
N GLN A 294 16.43 2.76 -18.15
CA GLN A 294 17.69 3.49 -18.30
C GLN A 294 18.91 2.57 -18.21
N ILE A 295 18.90 1.59 -17.30
CA ILE A 295 20.04 0.70 -17.07
C ILE A 295 20.10 -0.46 -18.07
N LEU A 296 18.96 -1.07 -18.40
CA LEU A 296 18.90 -2.29 -19.20
C LEU A 296 18.73 -2.02 -20.70
N CYS A 297 18.33 -0.81 -21.09
CA CYS A 297 18.13 -0.39 -22.48
C CYS A 297 18.76 1.00 -22.74
N PRO A 298 20.10 1.16 -22.64
CA PRO A 298 20.78 2.46 -22.73
C PRO A 298 20.79 3.11 -24.13
N SER A 299 19.95 2.66 -25.07
CA SER A 299 19.95 3.22 -26.43
C SER A 299 19.56 4.70 -26.45
N LYS A 300 20.24 5.50 -27.28
CA LYS A 300 19.94 6.92 -27.54
C LYS A 300 18.51 7.18 -28.04
N GLN A 301 17.75 6.14 -28.40
CA GLN A 301 16.38 6.25 -28.91
C GLN A 301 15.36 6.48 -27.78
N TYR A 302 15.62 6.01 -26.56
CA TYR A 302 14.75 6.24 -25.41
C TYR A 302 14.79 7.70 -24.91
N SER A 303 15.91 8.40 -25.09
CA SER A 303 16.02 9.84 -24.76
C SER A 303 15.32 10.75 -25.77
N HIS A 304 15.04 10.27 -26.99
CA HIS A 304 14.31 11.01 -28.03
C HIS A 304 12.79 10.79 -27.96
N ALA A 305 12.32 9.60 -27.57
CA ALA A 305 10.89 9.32 -27.42
C ALA A 305 10.22 10.16 -26.29
N CYS A 306 11.00 10.66 -25.33
CA CYS A 306 10.52 11.59 -24.29
C CYS A 306 10.53 13.08 -24.73
N LYS A 307 11.06 13.42 -25.91
CA LYS A 307 11.20 14.82 -26.35
C LYS A 307 10.08 15.33 -27.24
N SER A 308 9.27 14.48 -27.87
CA SER A 308 8.08 14.92 -28.60
C SER A 308 6.91 15.07 -27.62
N LEU A 309 6.73 16.28 -27.10
CA LEU A 309 5.58 16.64 -26.28
C LEU A 309 4.32 16.83 -27.16
N ASP A 310 3.68 15.72 -27.49
CA ASP A 310 2.32 15.69 -28.03
C ASP A 310 1.30 16.12 -26.93
N PRO A 311 0.16 16.77 -27.24
CA PRO A 311 -0.95 16.98 -26.30
C PRO A 311 -1.35 15.75 -25.47
N THR A 312 -1.26 14.52 -26.02
CA THR A 312 -1.49 13.28 -25.25
C THR A 312 -0.47 13.09 -24.12
N THR A 313 0.78 13.48 -24.34
CA THR A 313 1.85 13.47 -23.33
C THR A 313 1.57 14.48 -22.21
N HIS A 314 1.00 15.65 -22.51
CA HIS A 314 0.62 16.62 -21.48
C HIS A 314 -0.52 16.13 -20.60
N ALA A 315 -1.53 15.49 -21.19
CA ALA A 315 -2.61 14.86 -20.43
C ALA A 315 -2.08 13.73 -19.53
N LEU A 316 -1.15 12.92 -20.04
CA LEU A 316 -0.49 11.86 -19.26
C LEU A 316 0.39 12.41 -18.13
N ILE A 317 1.08 13.54 -18.35
CA ILE A 317 1.82 14.25 -17.30
C ILE A 317 0.87 14.81 -16.25
N GLY A 318 -0.25 15.41 -16.65
CA GLY A 318 -1.28 15.92 -15.74
C GLY A 318 -1.91 14.83 -14.88
N ILE A 319 -2.32 13.72 -15.50
CA ILE A 319 -2.82 12.53 -14.79
C ILE A 319 -1.76 11.97 -13.84
N GLY A 320 -0.50 11.90 -14.30
CA GLY A 320 0.62 11.45 -13.48
C GLY A 320 0.88 12.35 -12.26
N ALA A 321 0.82 13.68 -12.45
CA ALA A 321 0.99 14.65 -11.38
C ALA A 321 -0.15 14.57 -10.36
N LEU A 322 -1.40 14.43 -10.82
CA LEU A 322 -2.56 14.22 -9.95
C LEU A 322 -2.44 12.91 -9.17
N ALA A 323 -2.07 11.80 -9.82
CA ALA A 323 -1.87 10.52 -9.16
C ALA A 323 -0.77 10.60 -8.10
N LEU A 324 0.33 11.29 -8.40
CA LEU A 324 1.43 11.50 -7.47
C LEU A 324 0.97 12.38 -6.29
N TYR A 325 0.22 13.44 -6.52
CA TYR A 325 -0.41 14.25 -5.47
C TYR A 325 -1.30 13.41 -4.55
N LEU A 326 -2.28 12.71 -5.13
CA LEU A 326 -3.21 11.85 -4.39
C LEU A 326 -2.49 10.73 -3.64
N SER A 327 -1.40 10.20 -4.18
CA SER A 327 -0.60 9.17 -3.50
C SER A 327 0.06 9.68 -2.22
N GLN A 328 0.50 10.95 -2.20
CA GLN A 328 1.14 11.56 -1.02
C GLN A 328 0.11 12.05 0.00
N PHE A 329 -1.02 12.60 -0.45
CA PHE A 329 -2.18 12.94 0.39
C PHE A 329 -3.13 11.75 0.57
N SER A 330 -2.56 10.57 0.78
CA SER A 330 -3.30 9.36 1.10
C SER A 330 -3.13 9.02 2.58
N MET A 331 -3.00 7.74 2.94
CA MET A 331 -2.55 7.37 4.28
C MET A 331 -1.05 7.52 4.40
N THR A 332 -0.57 8.05 5.53
CA THR A 332 0.87 8.19 5.80
C THR A 332 1.65 6.89 5.60
N SER A 333 1.10 5.74 6.03
CA SER A 333 1.70 4.42 5.82
C SER A 333 1.81 4.04 4.34
N SER A 334 0.81 4.38 3.54
CA SER A 334 0.78 4.10 2.11
C SER A 334 1.70 5.05 1.34
N ALA A 335 1.63 6.35 1.63
CA ALA A 335 2.50 7.38 1.06
C ALA A 335 3.99 7.10 1.32
N LEU A 336 4.30 6.58 2.52
CA LEU A 336 5.65 6.20 2.91
C LEU A 336 6.27 5.14 1.97
N ILE A 337 5.47 4.25 1.36
CA ILE A 337 5.95 3.25 0.39
C ILE A 337 6.69 3.94 -0.76
N LEU A 338 6.03 4.91 -1.39
CA LEU A 338 6.55 5.61 -2.55
C LEU A 338 7.60 6.66 -2.14
N SER A 339 7.31 7.46 -1.12
CA SER A 339 8.18 8.57 -0.72
C SER A 339 9.54 8.12 -0.21
N SER A 340 9.61 7.01 0.54
CA SER A 340 10.88 6.45 1.00
C SER A 340 11.73 5.92 -0.16
N TYR A 341 11.11 5.26 -1.15
CA TYR A 341 11.82 4.83 -2.36
C TYR A 341 12.36 6.02 -3.16
N CYS A 342 11.52 7.05 -3.33
CA CYS A 342 11.90 8.28 -4.00
C CYS A 342 13.05 8.98 -3.29
N GLY A 343 13.01 9.08 -1.96
CA GLY A 343 14.07 9.69 -1.16
C GLY A 343 15.41 8.98 -1.33
N ILE A 344 15.41 7.65 -1.29
CA ILE A 344 16.65 6.85 -1.45
C ILE A 344 17.16 6.92 -2.88
N SER A 345 16.27 6.78 -3.86
CA SER A 345 16.64 6.90 -5.28
C SER A 345 17.21 8.29 -5.59
N LEU A 346 16.66 9.35 -4.99
CA LEU A 346 17.15 10.72 -5.11
C LEU A 346 18.51 10.88 -4.42
N LEU A 347 18.71 10.28 -3.25
CA LEU A 347 20.01 10.26 -2.57
C LEU A 347 21.08 9.61 -3.45
N PHE A 348 20.82 8.44 -4.03
CA PHE A 348 21.76 7.78 -4.93
C PHE A 348 22.03 8.61 -6.20
N ALA A 349 21.00 9.23 -6.78
CA ALA A 349 21.15 10.08 -7.96
C ALA A 349 21.97 11.34 -7.67
N THR A 350 21.77 11.96 -6.51
CA THR A 350 22.53 13.16 -6.09
C THR A 350 23.98 12.82 -5.74
N LEU A 351 24.23 11.74 -4.98
CA LEU A 351 25.58 11.27 -4.67
C LEU A 351 26.39 10.94 -5.92
N ALA A 352 25.78 10.28 -6.90
CA ALA A 352 26.42 9.98 -8.18
C ALA A 352 26.88 11.26 -8.91
N LYS A 353 26.04 12.31 -8.91
CA LYS A 353 26.37 13.60 -9.52
C LYS A 353 27.44 14.39 -8.78
N ILE A 354 27.37 14.42 -7.45
CA ILE A 354 28.39 15.07 -6.61
C ILE A 354 29.76 14.42 -6.87
N TRP A 355 29.79 13.09 -6.94
CA TRP A 355 31.01 12.34 -7.20
C TRP A 355 31.58 12.63 -8.60
N GLN A 356 30.72 12.83 -9.60
CA GLN A 356 31.13 13.18 -10.97
C GLN A 356 31.69 14.60 -11.09
N HIS A 357 31.15 15.59 -10.37
CA HIS A 357 31.47 17.00 -10.59
C HIS A 357 32.39 17.63 -9.52
N LYS A 358 32.78 16.91 -8.45
CA LYS A 358 33.73 17.29 -7.37
C LYS A 358 33.43 18.58 -6.58
N SER A 359 32.68 19.54 -7.12
CA SER A 359 32.19 20.75 -6.47
C SER A 359 31.00 21.29 -7.26
N LEU A 360 29.78 20.98 -6.81
CA LEU A 360 28.53 21.54 -7.35
C LEU A 360 27.91 22.44 -6.30
N SER A 361 27.67 23.71 -6.64
CA SER A 361 26.82 24.55 -5.81
C SER A 361 25.40 23.98 -5.76
N PRO A 362 24.62 24.19 -4.67
CA PRO A 362 23.25 23.67 -4.56
C PRO A 362 22.36 24.08 -5.74
N LEU A 363 22.52 25.31 -6.23
CA LEU A 363 21.76 25.82 -7.38
C LEU A 363 22.13 25.10 -8.69
N ALA A 364 23.41 24.77 -8.89
CA ALA A 364 23.86 24.00 -10.04
C ALA A 364 23.38 22.54 -9.97
N LEU A 365 23.30 21.96 -8.77
CA LEU A 365 22.76 20.62 -8.56
C LEU A 365 21.27 20.56 -8.96
N ILE A 366 20.46 21.53 -8.53
CA ILE A 366 19.03 21.62 -8.89
C ILE A 366 18.87 21.76 -10.41
N LYS A 367 19.64 22.65 -11.05
CA LYS A 367 19.60 22.83 -12.51
C LYS A 367 20.04 21.59 -13.29
N SER A 368 20.83 20.72 -12.68
CA SER A 368 21.28 19.48 -13.32
C SER A 368 20.25 18.36 -13.27
N LEU A 369 19.19 18.46 -12.44
CA LEU A 369 18.22 17.37 -12.24
C LEU A 369 17.51 17.05 -13.55
N ASP A 370 17.51 15.77 -13.92
CA ASP A 370 16.73 15.27 -15.03
C ASP A 370 15.27 15.13 -14.61
N PHE A 371 14.40 14.85 -15.59
CA PHE A 371 12.96 14.69 -15.34
C PHE A 371 12.67 13.65 -14.24
N TYR A 372 13.43 12.54 -14.21
CA TYR A 372 13.30 11.52 -13.19
C TYR A 372 13.59 12.07 -11.80
N ALA A 373 14.75 12.69 -11.59
CA ALA A 373 15.10 13.25 -10.28
C ALA A 373 14.15 14.39 -9.87
N LEU A 374 13.57 15.14 -10.81
CA LEU A 374 12.51 16.11 -10.53
C LEU A 374 11.23 15.45 -10.03
N CYS A 375 10.78 14.35 -10.66
CA CYS A 375 9.65 13.57 -10.16
C CYS A 375 9.89 13.00 -8.76
N LEU A 376 11.10 12.48 -8.49
CA LEU A 376 11.46 12.00 -7.15
C LEU A 376 11.42 13.12 -6.11
N SER A 377 11.99 14.28 -6.44
CA SER A 377 12.01 15.46 -5.58
C SER A 377 10.60 15.97 -5.28
N LEU A 378 9.74 16.06 -6.31
CA LEU A 378 8.33 16.44 -6.16
C LEU A 378 7.59 15.47 -5.22
N CYS A 379 7.80 14.16 -5.37
CA CYS A 379 7.20 13.15 -4.50
C CYS A 379 7.60 13.34 -3.04
N VAL A 380 8.89 13.53 -2.77
CA VAL A 380 9.39 13.76 -1.40
C VAL A 380 8.87 15.08 -0.85
N GLY A 381 8.85 16.15 -1.65
CA GLY A 381 8.32 17.45 -1.25
C GLY A 381 6.85 17.39 -0.85
N LEU A 382 6.02 16.75 -1.67
CA LEU A 382 4.59 16.57 -1.37
C LEU A 382 4.36 15.69 -0.14
N PHE A 383 5.18 14.66 0.07
CA PHE A 383 5.14 13.84 1.28
C PHE A 383 5.40 14.68 2.54
N LEU A 384 6.43 15.54 2.52
CA LEU A 384 6.75 16.40 3.66
C LEU A 384 5.61 17.38 3.96
N ILE A 385 4.94 17.91 2.93
CA ILE A 385 3.75 18.75 3.09
C ILE A 385 2.60 17.94 3.71
N ALA A 386 2.35 16.73 3.23
CA ALA A 386 1.31 15.85 3.79
C ALA A 386 1.58 15.52 5.28
N VAL A 387 2.84 15.19 5.62
CA VAL A 387 3.25 14.97 7.03
C VAL A 387 3.04 16.22 7.87
N TRP A 388 3.38 17.42 7.36
CA TRP A 388 3.14 18.67 8.07
C TRP A 388 1.65 18.86 8.41
N TYR A 389 0.75 18.63 7.45
CA TYR A 389 -0.69 18.66 7.72
C TYR A 389 -1.12 17.59 8.72
N GLY A 390 -0.65 16.35 8.56
CA GLY A 390 -1.01 15.24 9.45
C GLY A 390 -0.60 15.46 10.90
N LEU A 391 0.60 16.02 11.14
CA LEU A 391 1.10 16.36 12.48
C LEU A 391 0.30 17.49 13.14
N ASN A 392 -0.20 18.45 12.36
CA ASN A 392 -1.01 19.58 12.86
C ASN A 392 -2.53 19.28 12.89
N GLY A 393 -2.95 18.07 12.50
CA GLY A 393 -4.35 17.64 12.54
C GLY A 393 -4.78 17.07 13.89
N GLY A 394 -6.09 16.96 14.11
CA GLY A 394 -6.65 16.42 15.35
C GLY A 394 -6.18 15.00 15.66
N ARG A 395 -5.96 14.17 14.63
CA ARG A 395 -5.41 12.83 14.78
C ARG A 395 -3.93 12.83 15.21
N GLY A 396 -3.13 13.83 14.82
CA GLY A 396 -1.75 13.96 15.25
C GLY A 396 -1.65 14.04 16.78
N SER A 397 -2.50 14.86 17.39
CA SER A 397 -2.63 14.98 18.85
C SER A 397 -3.10 13.69 19.51
N TYR A 398 -4.02 12.96 18.86
CA TYR A 398 -4.52 11.66 19.35
C TYR A 398 -3.43 10.58 19.35
N CYS A 399 -2.54 10.58 18.34
CA CYS A 399 -1.43 9.63 18.21
C CYS A 399 -0.13 10.10 18.91
N SER A 400 -0.24 10.94 19.95
CA SER A 400 0.91 11.52 20.67
C SER A 400 1.62 10.52 21.61
N GLY A 401 0.95 9.42 21.98
CA GLY A 401 1.59 8.33 22.71
C GLY A 401 2.57 7.58 21.80
N TYR A 402 3.86 7.59 22.15
CA TYR A 402 4.90 6.92 21.37
C TYR A 402 5.56 5.80 22.18
N ASP A 403 5.38 4.56 21.74
CA ASP A 403 6.06 3.38 22.30
C ASP A 403 6.78 2.59 21.20
N PHE A 404 8.10 2.76 21.13
CA PHE A 404 8.93 2.08 20.15
C PHE A 404 9.08 0.57 20.42
N GLY A 405 9.07 0.16 21.69
CA GLY A 405 9.16 -1.25 22.09
C GLY A 405 7.93 -2.02 21.65
N PHE A 406 6.76 -1.39 21.81
CA PHE A 406 5.50 -1.87 21.25
C PHE A 406 5.57 -1.98 19.72
N GLY A 407 6.04 -0.93 19.03
CA GLY A 407 6.17 -0.93 17.57
C GLY A 407 7.03 -2.08 17.04
N ILE A 408 8.19 -2.34 17.65
CA ILE A 408 9.06 -3.46 17.29
C ILE A 408 8.34 -4.80 17.54
N SER A 409 7.77 -4.98 18.72
CA SER A 409 7.06 -6.21 19.10
C SER A 409 5.92 -6.51 18.13
N TYR A 410 5.19 -5.46 17.74
CA TYR A 410 4.12 -5.55 16.77
C TYR A 410 4.61 -5.91 15.37
N ALA A 411 5.67 -5.25 14.89
CA ALA A 411 6.27 -5.58 13.59
C ALA A 411 6.75 -7.03 13.55
N ILE A 412 7.42 -7.51 14.60
CA ILE A 412 7.85 -8.92 14.72
C ILE A 412 6.64 -9.86 14.70
N LYS A 413 5.56 -9.54 15.44
CA LYS A 413 4.31 -10.32 15.43
C LYS A 413 3.74 -10.44 14.02
N HIS A 414 3.73 -9.35 13.25
CA HIS A 414 3.22 -9.37 11.86
C HIS A 414 4.16 -10.03 10.88
N LEU A 415 5.48 -9.92 11.03
CA LEU A 415 6.40 -10.72 10.21
C LEU A 415 6.20 -12.22 10.46
N LYS A 416 5.90 -12.62 11.71
CA LYS A 416 5.53 -13.98 12.07
C LYS A 416 4.14 -14.41 11.57
N SER A 417 3.31 -13.49 11.06
CA SER A 417 2.02 -13.84 10.44
C SER A 417 2.19 -14.55 9.08
N PHE A 418 3.38 -14.46 8.49
CA PHE A 418 3.70 -15.09 7.22
C PHE A 418 4.22 -16.52 7.43
N ARG A 419 4.01 -17.35 6.42
CA ARG A 419 4.53 -18.72 6.38
C ARG A 419 6.06 -18.67 6.31
N ALA A 420 6.72 -19.53 7.09
CA ALA A 420 8.19 -19.56 7.14
C ALA A 420 8.82 -19.77 5.75
N GLY A 421 8.19 -20.58 4.90
CA GLY A 421 8.68 -20.83 3.55
C GLY A 421 8.69 -19.59 2.64
N PHE A 422 7.78 -18.62 2.86
CA PHE A 422 7.86 -17.33 2.16
C PHE A 422 9.15 -16.57 2.54
N TRP A 423 9.48 -16.52 3.84
CA TRP A 423 10.69 -15.83 4.30
C TRP A 423 11.96 -16.52 3.83
N VAL A 424 12.00 -17.86 3.84
CA VAL A 424 13.11 -18.64 3.28
C VAL A 424 13.28 -18.31 1.79
N LEU A 425 12.20 -18.32 1.02
CA LEU A 425 12.23 -17.96 -0.40
C LEU A 425 12.73 -16.53 -0.61
N PHE A 426 12.23 -15.57 0.17
CA PHE A 426 12.64 -14.17 0.09
C PHE A 426 14.13 -13.99 0.39
N ILE A 427 14.66 -14.65 1.44
CA ILE A 427 16.08 -14.60 1.81
C ILE A 427 16.95 -15.24 0.73
N VAL A 428 16.59 -16.43 0.24
CA VAL A 428 17.32 -17.11 -0.85
C VAL A 428 17.36 -16.22 -2.09
N LEU A 429 16.22 -15.62 -2.43
CA LEU A 429 16.12 -14.70 -3.56
C LEU A 429 17.01 -13.46 -3.37
N ALA A 430 17.02 -12.87 -2.17
CA ALA A 430 17.89 -11.75 -1.83
C ALA A 430 19.37 -12.11 -2.02
N LEU A 431 19.80 -13.27 -1.52
CA LEU A 431 21.18 -13.76 -1.67
C LEU A 431 21.56 -13.98 -3.15
N CYS A 432 20.66 -14.59 -3.94
CA CYS A 432 20.89 -14.78 -5.37
C CYS A 432 21.00 -13.44 -6.11
N VAL A 433 20.16 -12.46 -5.80
CA VAL A 433 20.21 -11.14 -6.42
C VAL A 433 21.45 -10.34 -5.97
N LEU A 434 21.89 -10.49 -4.72
CA LEU A 434 23.16 -9.94 -4.26
C LEU A 434 24.34 -10.54 -5.03
N ALA A 435 24.38 -11.87 -5.19
CA ALA A 435 25.40 -12.54 -6.00
C ALA A 435 25.39 -12.04 -7.46
N LEU A 436 24.20 -11.84 -8.02
CA LEU A 436 24.03 -11.24 -9.34
C LEU A 436 24.56 -9.80 -9.39
N ALA A 437 24.32 -8.99 -8.36
CA ALA A 437 24.84 -7.63 -8.24
C ALA A 437 26.38 -7.60 -8.20
N PHE A 438 27.00 -8.56 -7.52
CA PHE A 438 28.46 -8.70 -7.51
C PHE A 438 29.00 -8.97 -8.91
N ARG A 439 28.32 -9.82 -9.69
CA ARG A 439 28.68 -10.13 -11.08
C ARG A 439 28.41 -8.97 -12.05
N HIS A 440 27.31 -8.24 -11.86
CA HIS A 440 26.81 -7.21 -12.77
C HIS A 440 26.87 -5.82 -12.11
N ARG A 441 27.92 -5.04 -12.43
CA ARG A 441 28.19 -3.74 -11.82
C ARG A 441 27.04 -2.75 -11.99
N GLU A 442 26.34 -2.81 -13.12
CA GLU A 442 25.20 -1.99 -13.47
C GLU A 442 23.98 -2.19 -12.55
N LEU A 443 23.87 -3.35 -11.89
CA LEU A 443 22.75 -3.65 -11.00
C LEU A 443 23.01 -3.26 -9.54
N ARG A 444 24.27 -3.05 -9.16
CA ARG A 444 24.68 -2.79 -7.76
C ARG A 444 23.93 -1.62 -7.14
N GLY A 445 23.83 -0.51 -7.87
CA GLY A 445 23.17 0.70 -7.39
C GLY A 445 21.67 0.49 -7.15
N ILE A 446 20.96 -0.15 -8.08
CA ILE A 446 19.52 -0.43 -7.92
C ILE A 446 19.29 -1.38 -6.75
N ILE A 447 20.03 -2.49 -6.69
CA ILE A 447 19.82 -3.52 -5.67
C ILE A 447 20.12 -2.97 -4.27
N ALA A 448 21.21 -2.20 -4.13
CA ALA A 448 21.50 -1.51 -2.88
C ALA A 448 20.38 -0.52 -2.50
N ALA A 449 19.89 0.29 -3.45
CA ALA A 449 18.79 1.21 -3.20
C ALA A 449 17.51 0.48 -2.75
N GLN A 450 17.16 -0.65 -3.36
CA GLN A 450 15.99 -1.46 -2.96
C GLN A 450 16.13 -2.07 -1.57
N ILE A 451 17.30 -2.59 -1.21
CA ILE A 451 17.56 -3.16 0.13
C ILE A 451 17.49 -2.07 1.20
N ILE A 452 18.18 -0.94 0.97
CA ILE A 452 18.14 0.21 1.89
C ILE A 452 16.70 0.74 2.00
N TRP A 453 15.94 0.73 0.90
CA TRP A 453 14.54 1.12 0.90
C TRP A 453 13.67 0.22 1.76
N LEU A 454 13.76 -1.10 1.61
CA LEU A 454 13.01 -2.00 2.48
C LEU A 454 13.38 -1.82 3.97
N ALA A 455 14.65 -1.56 4.28
CA ALA A 455 15.09 -1.30 5.65
C ALA A 455 14.48 0.01 6.21
N ILE A 456 14.56 1.12 5.45
CA ILE A 456 13.98 2.41 5.85
C ILE A 456 12.46 2.32 5.95
N LEU A 457 11.81 1.61 5.01
CA LEU A 457 10.38 1.38 5.03
C LEU A 457 9.96 0.62 6.29
N MET A 458 10.70 -0.44 6.66
CA MET A 458 10.44 -1.20 7.89
C MET A 458 10.56 -0.32 9.14
N ILE A 459 11.61 0.51 9.24
CA ILE A 459 11.79 1.45 10.35
C ILE A 459 10.63 2.45 10.41
N GLY A 460 10.21 3.01 9.27
CA GLY A 460 9.10 3.95 9.23
C GLY A 460 7.76 3.31 9.63
N TYR A 461 7.50 2.08 9.22
CA TYR A 461 6.30 1.34 9.65
C TYR A 461 6.30 1.03 11.15
N ILE A 462 7.47 0.67 11.72
CA ILE A 462 7.64 0.54 13.18
C ILE A 462 7.30 1.87 13.86
N GLY A 463 7.84 2.99 13.37
CA GLY A 463 7.54 4.32 13.91
C GLY A 463 6.06 4.68 13.86
N ILE A 464 5.38 4.40 12.74
CA ILE A 464 3.93 4.67 12.60
C ILE A 464 3.11 3.89 13.62
N VAL A 465 3.39 2.58 13.78
CA VAL A 465 2.66 1.76 14.76
C VAL A 465 3.00 2.16 16.20
N SER A 466 4.23 2.59 16.45
CA SER A 466 4.64 3.12 17.76
C SER A 466 3.79 4.31 18.20
N SER A 467 3.28 5.11 17.24
CA SER A 467 2.40 6.26 17.50
C SER A 467 0.89 5.94 17.44
N CYS A 468 0.49 5.08 16.50
CA CYS A 468 -0.93 4.88 16.16
C CYS A 468 -1.56 3.63 16.78
N GLY A 469 -0.78 2.80 17.47
CA GLY A 469 -1.24 1.53 18.02
C GLY A 469 -1.30 0.38 17.00
N ALA A 470 -1.74 -0.79 17.49
CA ALA A 470 -1.74 -2.07 16.79
C ALA A 470 -2.95 -2.25 15.86
N LYS A 471 -2.78 -2.16 14.53
CA LYS A 471 -3.84 -2.58 13.58
C LYS A 471 -3.24 -3.31 12.37
N HIS A 472 -3.71 -4.52 12.05
CA HIS A 472 -3.05 -5.40 11.08
C HIS A 472 -2.90 -4.75 9.69
N TYR A 473 -3.94 -4.04 9.25
CA TYR A 473 -3.95 -3.31 7.99
C TYR A 473 -2.85 -2.24 7.88
N LEU A 474 -2.34 -1.70 8.99
CA LEU A 474 -1.23 -0.73 8.94
C LEU A 474 0.08 -1.37 8.44
N MET A 475 0.29 -2.67 8.62
CA MET A 475 1.51 -3.37 8.18
C MET A 475 1.41 -3.93 6.76
N SER A 476 0.22 -3.95 6.18
CA SER A 476 -0.04 -4.55 4.87
C SER A 476 0.75 -3.94 3.72
N GLY A 477 0.93 -2.61 3.72
CA GLY A 477 1.68 -1.91 2.68
C GLY A 477 3.17 -2.29 2.66
N LEU A 478 3.79 -2.50 3.83
CA LEU A 478 5.15 -3.02 3.96
C LEU A 478 5.24 -4.42 3.37
N LEU A 479 4.30 -5.30 3.72
CA LEU A 479 4.31 -6.69 3.27
C LEU A 479 4.05 -6.83 1.76
N LEU A 480 3.14 -6.01 1.20
CA LEU A 480 2.94 -5.91 -0.25
C LEU A 480 4.19 -5.37 -0.95
N SER A 481 4.93 -4.46 -0.32
CA SER A 481 6.21 -3.94 -0.85
C SER A 481 7.29 -5.02 -0.89
N VAL A 482 7.35 -5.89 0.13
CA VAL A 482 8.24 -7.06 0.16
C VAL A 482 7.86 -8.04 -0.96
N ALA A 483 6.56 -8.36 -1.12
CA ALA A 483 6.06 -9.23 -2.18
C ALA A 483 6.37 -8.70 -3.58
N LEU A 484 6.17 -7.40 -3.81
CA LEU A 484 6.49 -6.74 -5.07
C LEU A 484 7.99 -6.80 -5.37
N THR A 485 8.82 -6.49 -4.37
CA THR A 485 10.29 -6.57 -4.51
C THR A 485 10.75 -7.97 -4.83
N ALA A 486 10.17 -8.98 -4.18
CA ALA A 486 10.44 -10.38 -4.49
C ALA A 486 10.14 -10.69 -5.97
N CYS A 487 9.05 -10.17 -6.53
CA CYS A 487 8.74 -10.40 -7.94
C CYS A 487 9.70 -9.66 -8.90
N VAL A 488 10.15 -8.47 -8.54
CA VAL A 488 11.17 -7.74 -9.30
C VAL A 488 12.51 -8.49 -9.28
N TRP A 489 12.93 -8.99 -8.13
CA TRP A 489 14.13 -9.80 -7.96
C TRP A 489 14.05 -11.14 -8.70
N LEU A 490 12.88 -11.79 -8.65
CA LEU A 490 12.61 -12.98 -9.44
C LEU A 490 12.75 -12.68 -10.95
N SER A 491 12.19 -11.57 -11.41
CA SER A 491 12.34 -11.14 -12.81
C SER A 491 13.79 -10.94 -13.22
N LEU A 492 14.64 -10.41 -12.34
CA LEU A 492 16.08 -10.28 -12.57
C LEU A 492 16.75 -11.65 -12.70
N LEU A 493 16.48 -12.59 -11.79
CA LEU A 493 17.05 -13.93 -11.88
C LEU A 493 16.61 -14.65 -13.16
N LEU A 494 15.33 -14.53 -13.52
CA LEU A 494 14.79 -15.13 -14.75
C LEU A 494 15.45 -14.57 -16.01
N ARG A 495 15.87 -13.30 -16.01
CA ARG A 495 16.62 -12.71 -17.13
C ARG A 495 17.98 -13.37 -17.31
N PHE A 496 18.74 -13.57 -16.24
CA PHE A 496 20.14 -14.01 -16.33
C PHE A 496 20.30 -15.53 -16.22
N MET A 497 19.31 -16.25 -15.70
CA MET A 497 19.36 -17.70 -15.47
C MET A 497 18.03 -18.41 -15.84
N PRO A 498 17.50 -18.22 -17.07
CA PRO A 498 16.16 -18.70 -17.44
C PRO A 498 16.00 -20.22 -17.45
N ARG A 499 17.06 -20.98 -17.75
CA ARG A 499 17.01 -22.43 -18.01
C ARG A 499 16.99 -23.31 -16.75
N LEU A 500 17.43 -22.79 -15.61
CA LEU A 500 17.59 -23.57 -14.36
C LEU A 500 16.64 -23.12 -13.24
N ILE A 501 16.16 -21.88 -13.29
CA ILE A 501 15.53 -21.24 -12.13
C ILE A 501 14.01 -21.19 -12.24
N ALA A 502 13.42 -21.01 -13.43
CA ALA A 502 11.97 -20.79 -13.52
C ALA A 502 11.14 -21.98 -12.99
N PRO A 503 11.39 -23.24 -13.42
CA PRO A 503 10.63 -24.39 -12.93
C PRO A 503 11.03 -24.76 -11.50
N ALA A 504 12.32 -24.65 -11.17
CA ALA A 504 12.83 -25.01 -9.84
C ALA A 504 12.32 -24.04 -8.77
N VAL A 505 12.38 -22.72 -9.00
CA VAL A 505 11.82 -21.72 -8.08
C VAL A 505 10.29 -21.79 -8.02
N PHE A 506 9.62 -22.19 -9.11
CA PHE A 506 8.19 -22.43 -9.07
C PHE A 506 7.84 -23.61 -8.16
N VAL A 507 8.42 -24.78 -8.40
CA VAL A 507 8.14 -26.02 -7.64
C VAL A 507 8.54 -25.86 -6.18
N VAL A 508 9.69 -25.21 -5.93
CA VAL A 508 10.20 -24.94 -4.59
C VAL A 508 9.38 -23.86 -3.90
N GLY A 509 9.00 -22.78 -4.59
CA GLY A 509 8.16 -21.72 -4.04
C GLY A 509 6.74 -22.19 -3.71
N PHE A 510 6.13 -23.02 -4.58
CA PHE A 510 4.83 -23.63 -4.32
C PHE A 510 4.91 -24.65 -3.17
N GLY A 511 5.98 -25.45 -3.13
CA GLY A 511 6.26 -26.40 -2.05
C GLY A 511 6.53 -25.73 -0.69
N PHE A 512 7.16 -24.55 -0.67
CA PHE A 512 7.42 -23.79 0.55
C PHE A 512 6.23 -22.96 1.03
N LEU A 513 5.29 -22.64 0.14
CA LEU A 513 4.01 -22.06 0.52
C LEU A 513 3.01 -23.14 0.99
N HIS A 514 3.32 -24.43 0.85
CA HIS A 514 2.54 -25.57 1.34
C HIS A 514 2.76 -25.82 2.86
N PRO A 515 1.78 -26.31 3.64
CA PRO A 515 0.42 -26.70 3.24
C PRO A 515 -0.47 -25.50 2.99
N PHE A 516 -1.21 -25.51 1.88
CA PHE A 516 -2.34 -24.61 1.67
C PHE A 516 -3.47 -25.00 2.62
N GLN A 517 -3.31 -24.64 3.89
CA GLN A 517 -4.46 -24.47 4.75
C GLN A 517 -5.26 -23.31 4.16
N GLY A 518 -6.55 -23.56 3.90
CA GLY A 518 -7.50 -22.49 3.68
C GLY A 518 -7.37 -21.49 4.81
N TYR A 519 -7.58 -20.21 4.51
CA TYR A 519 -7.71 -19.23 5.58
C TYR A 519 -8.77 -19.72 6.56
N ASP A 520 -8.60 -19.47 7.86
CA ASP A 520 -9.49 -19.92 8.95
C ASP A 520 -10.92 -19.34 8.84
N GLU A 521 -11.23 -18.71 7.69
CA GLU A 521 -12.41 -18.00 7.27
C GLU A 521 -12.78 -16.84 8.22
N ARG A 522 -13.40 -15.80 7.65
CA ARG A 522 -14.42 -15.12 8.43
C ARG A 522 -15.67 -15.97 8.26
N PRO A 523 -16.44 -16.27 9.32
CA PRO A 523 -17.68 -17.00 9.15
C PRO A 523 -18.49 -16.29 8.06
N ARG A 524 -18.73 -16.96 6.93
CA ARG A 524 -19.58 -16.40 5.88
C ARG A 524 -20.96 -16.00 6.44
N ASP A 525 -21.37 -16.70 7.49
CA ASP A 525 -22.53 -16.39 8.31
C ASP A 525 -22.45 -15.00 8.95
N ALA A 526 -21.29 -14.59 9.48
CA ALA A 526 -21.09 -13.26 10.03
C ALA A 526 -21.26 -12.19 8.94
N TYR A 527 -20.66 -12.37 7.76
CA TYR A 527 -20.90 -11.48 6.61
C TYR A 527 -22.39 -11.37 6.28
N LEU A 528 -23.06 -12.51 6.12
CA LEU A 528 -24.47 -12.56 5.75
C LEU A 528 -25.34 -11.87 6.80
N GLN A 529 -24.99 -12.02 8.08
CA GLN A 529 -25.64 -11.34 9.20
C GLN A 529 -25.44 -9.81 9.11
N TYR A 530 -24.20 -9.32 8.99
CA TYR A 530 -23.93 -7.88 8.86
C TYR A 530 -24.62 -7.26 7.64
N ARG A 531 -24.59 -7.97 6.51
CA ARG A 531 -25.32 -7.59 5.30
C ARG A 531 -26.82 -7.50 5.54
N SER A 532 -27.40 -8.50 6.21
CA SER A 532 -28.84 -8.50 6.51
C SER A 532 -29.24 -7.31 7.39
N TYR A 533 -28.43 -6.97 8.40
CA TYR A 533 -28.67 -5.80 9.25
C TYR A 533 -28.57 -4.50 8.47
N ALA A 534 -27.50 -4.30 7.69
CA ALA A 534 -27.34 -3.10 6.88
C ALA A 534 -28.53 -2.91 5.91
N LYS A 535 -28.99 -3.99 5.26
CA LYS A 535 -30.18 -3.96 4.39
C LYS A 535 -31.44 -3.63 5.18
N ALA A 536 -31.64 -4.22 6.36
CA ALA A 536 -32.79 -3.95 7.22
C ALA A 536 -32.83 -2.50 7.71
N TRP A 537 -31.68 -1.89 8.00
CA TRP A 537 -31.60 -0.48 8.39
C TRP A 537 -32.07 0.44 7.26
N VAL A 538 -31.57 0.22 6.05
CA VAL A 538 -31.97 0.99 4.87
C VAL A 538 -33.46 0.80 4.57
N ALA A 539 -33.95 -0.44 4.64
CA ALA A 539 -35.36 -0.75 4.40
C ALA A 539 -36.30 -0.05 5.40
N GLN A 540 -35.95 -0.02 6.69
CA GLN A 540 -36.73 0.67 7.72
C GLN A 540 -36.85 2.17 7.48
N VAL A 541 -35.77 2.83 6.99
CA VAL A 541 -35.83 4.26 6.66
C VAL A 541 -36.70 4.51 5.43
N ILE A 542 -36.58 3.67 4.40
CA ILE A 542 -37.42 3.76 3.18
C ILE A 542 -38.91 3.58 3.54
N GLU A 543 -39.23 2.59 4.37
CA GLU A 543 -40.60 2.33 4.81
C GLU A 543 -41.16 3.50 5.63
N ALA A 544 -40.38 4.02 6.58
CA ALA A 544 -40.77 5.18 7.38
C ALA A 544 -41.00 6.42 6.50
N GLU A 545 -40.16 6.64 5.49
CA GLU A 545 -40.36 7.72 4.51
C GLU A 545 -41.65 7.56 3.73
N SER A 546 -41.84 6.39 3.13
CA SER A 546 -43.02 6.10 2.31
C SER A 546 -44.32 6.20 3.11
N SER A 547 -44.25 5.97 4.43
CA SER A 547 -45.35 6.11 5.38
C SER A 547 -45.56 7.56 5.86
N GLY A 548 -44.75 8.52 5.40
CA GLY A 548 -44.87 9.92 5.78
C GLY A 548 -44.32 10.27 7.17
N LEU A 549 -43.57 9.38 7.83
CA LEU A 549 -42.99 9.63 9.14
C LEU A 549 -41.80 10.60 9.08
N GLU A 550 -41.65 11.44 10.10
CA GLU A 550 -40.53 12.39 10.24
C GLU A 550 -39.31 11.79 10.96
N SER A 551 -39.51 10.67 11.65
CA SER A 551 -38.44 9.99 12.38
C SER A 551 -38.65 8.47 12.41
N VAL A 552 -37.55 7.73 12.58
CA VAL A 552 -37.54 6.28 12.72
C VAL A 552 -36.52 5.85 13.77
N SER A 553 -36.92 4.92 14.64
CA SER A 553 -36.01 4.25 15.56
C SER A 553 -35.62 2.88 15.00
N ILE A 554 -34.33 2.67 14.75
CA ILE A 554 -33.75 1.41 14.27
C ILE A 554 -33.19 0.66 15.48
N PHE A 555 -33.71 -0.53 15.74
CA PHE A 555 -33.22 -1.37 16.82
C PHE A 555 -32.05 -2.25 16.36
N VAL A 556 -30.93 -2.22 17.09
CA VAL A 556 -29.71 -2.97 16.81
C VAL A 556 -29.30 -3.84 17.99
N PRO A 557 -28.65 -4.99 17.77
CA PRO A 557 -28.08 -5.79 18.86
C PRO A 557 -27.19 -4.94 19.78
N LYS A 558 -27.24 -5.21 21.08
CA LYS A 558 -26.52 -4.42 22.09
C LYS A 558 -25.00 -4.48 21.92
N GLU A 559 -24.50 -5.56 21.31
CA GLU A 559 -23.11 -5.79 20.95
C GLU A 559 -22.62 -4.84 19.86
N PHE A 560 -23.54 -4.26 19.07
CA PHE A 560 -23.17 -3.29 18.05
C PHE A 560 -23.07 -1.90 18.67
N PRO A 561 -21.92 -1.21 18.56
CA PRO A 561 -21.72 0.09 19.19
C PRO A 561 -22.48 1.23 18.50
N HIS A 562 -23.19 0.97 17.41
CA HIS A 562 -23.88 1.99 16.60
C HIS A 562 -24.80 2.88 17.41
N TRP A 563 -25.54 2.35 18.38
CA TRP A 563 -26.45 3.12 19.24
C TRP A 563 -25.74 4.16 20.12
N GLN A 564 -24.41 4.07 20.28
CA GLN A 564 -23.61 5.03 21.05
C GLN A 564 -23.15 6.24 20.21
N TRP A 565 -23.38 6.24 18.90
CA TRP A 565 -22.80 7.20 17.96
C TRP A 565 -23.78 8.29 17.49
N GLU A 566 -24.69 8.71 18.37
CA GLU A 566 -25.75 9.68 18.07
C GLU A 566 -25.23 10.96 17.40
N GLY A 567 -24.15 11.53 17.93
CA GLY A 567 -23.64 12.84 17.52
C GLY A 567 -22.99 12.88 16.12
N TRP A 568 -22.71 11.73 15.50
CA TRP A 568 -22.05 11.71 14.20
C TRP A 568 -22.63 10.65 13.26
N PHE A 569 -22.82 9.41 13.67
CA PHE A 569 -23.32 8.35 12.76
C PHE A 569 -24.76 8.60 12.29
N PHE A 570 -25.66 8.95 13.21
CA PHE A 570 -27.11 9.04 12.94
C PHE A 570 -27.45 10.04 11.83
N PRO A 571 -27.01 11.32 11.90
CA PRO A 571 -27.33 12.29 10.86
C PRO A 571 -26.71 11.89 9.51
N TRP A 572 -25.47 11.39 9.52
CA TRP A 572 -24.79 11.03 8.28
C TRP A 572 -25.40 9.79 7.59
N PHE A 573 -25.97 8.85 8.35
CA PHE A 573 -26.68 7.70 7.79
C PHE A 573 -27.85 8.15 6.91
N ALA A 574 -28.79 8.94 7.47
CA ALA A 574 -29.94 9.46 6.74
C ALA A 574 -29.53 10.39 5.59
N HIS A 575 -28.56 11.26 5.84
CA HIS A 575 -28.02 12.18 4.84
C HIS A 575 -27.48 11.43 3.61
N THR A 576 -26.74 10.33 3.84
CA THR A 576 -26.17 9.51 2.76
C THR A 576 -27.25 8.88 1.89
N LEU A 577 -28.32 8.35 2.52
CA LEU A 577 -29.45 7.79 1.77
C LEU A 577 -30.13 8.85 0.90
N ARG A 578 -30.33 10.05 1.44
CA ARG A 578 -30.92 11.17 0.71
C ARG A 578 -30.04 11.63 -0.45
N GLN A 579 -28.74 11.77 -0.22
CA GLN A 579 -27.79 12.24 -1.21
C GLN A 579 -27.72 11.34 -2.45
N PHE A 580 -27.88 10.03 -2.26
CA PHE A 580 -27.89 9.06 -3.35
C PHE A 580 -29.30 8.79 -3.92
N GLY A 581 -30.30 9.56 -3.49
CA GLY A 581 -31.68 9.43 -3.98
C GLY A 581 -32.37 8.12 -3.57
N ILE A 582 -31.88 7.46 -2.52
CA ILE A 582 -32.51 6.26 -1.95
C ILE A 582 -33.78 6.65 -1.18
N ILE A 583 -33.75 7.82 -0.55
CA ILE A 583 -34.90 8.51 0.04
C ILE A 583 -35.03 9.91 -0.58
N GLY A 584 -36.26 10.39 -0.74
CA GLY A 584 -36.58 11.70 -1.32
C GLY A 584 -36.44 12.88 -0.35
N ARG A 585 -36.59 12.66 0.95
CA ARG A 585 -36.45 13.65 2.03
C ARG A 585 -35.63 13.10 3.19
N GLU A 586 -35.04 14.00 3.96
CA GLU A 586 -34.28 13.62 5.15
C GLU A 586 -35.21 13.26 6.30
N ILE A 587 -34.93 12.14 6.97
CA ILE A 587 -35.69 11.63 8.12
C ILE A 587 -34.75 11.54 9.30
N LYS A 588 -35.24 11.88 10.50
CA LYS A 588 -34.45 11.72 11.72
C LYS A 588 -34.33 10.23 12.06
N VAL A 589 -33.11 9.71 12.04
CA VAL A 589 -32.82 8.31 12.39
C VAL A 589 -32.24 8.26 13.80
N GLU A 590 -32.71 7.32 14.60
CA GLU A 590 -32.18 7.04 15.94
C GLU A 590 -31.88 5.53 16.05
N PHE A 591 -30.66 5.15 16.43
CA PHE A 591 -30.33 3.76 16.70
C PHE A 591 -30.47 3.44 18.18
N LYS A 592 -31.21 2.37 18.51
CA LYS A 592 -31.47 1.93 19.89
C LYS A 592 -31.01 0.47 20.08
N PRO A 593 -30.49 0.10 21.25
CA PRO A 593 -30.19 -1.30 21.53
C PRO A 593 -31.51 -2.10 21.65
N ILE A 594 -31.50 -3.35 21.15
CA ILE A 594 -32.52 -4.35 21.48
C ILE A 594 -32.31 -4.74 22.95
N GLU A 595 -33.38 -4.67 23.75
CA GLU A 595 -33.37 -5.01 25.18
C GLU A 595 -33.17 -6.51 25.44
#